data_AF-A0A8S4A0B3-F1
#
_entry.id   AF-A0A8S4A0B3-F1
#
_cell.length_a   1.000
_cell.length_b   1.000
_cell.length_c   1.000
_cell.angle_alpha   90.00
_cell.angle_beta   90.00
_cell.angle_gamma   90.00
#
_symmetry.space_group_name_H-M   'P 1'
#
loop_
_entity.id
_entity.type
_entity.pdbx_description
1 polymer ?
#
loop_
_entity_poly.entity_id
_entity_poly.type
_entity_poly.pdbx_seq_one_letter_code
_entity_poly.pdbx_strand_id
1 'polypeptide(L)'
;CINLSFAYVEGESLLMALKDIALSSGSACTSASLEPSYVLRAIGTDEDLAHSSIRFGIGRFTTEEEIDYTVGKCVSHVKRLRDMSPLWEMVQEGVDIKSIKWTQH
;
A
#
# COMPACT_ATOMS: atom_id res chain seq x y z
N CYS A 1 6.07 8.79 -12.54
CA CYS A 1 5.69 7.72 -11.59
C CYS A 1 4.66 8.29 -10.64
N ILE A 2 3.71 7.46 -10.20
CA ILE A 2 2.63 7.86 -9.28
C ILE A 2 2.77 6.99 -8.02
N ASN A 3 2.62 7.60 -6.84
CA ASN A 3 2.63 6.88 -5.57
C ASN A 3 1.23 6.92 -4.96
N LEU A 4 0.70 5.75 -4.60
CA LEU A 4 -0.61 5.59 -3.99
C LEU A 4 -0.46 4.79 -2.69
N SER A 5 -1.13 5.24 -1.63
CA SER A 5 -1.15 4.54 -0.34
C SER A 5 -2.52 3.93 -0.10
N PHE A 6 -2.53 2.69 0.38
CA PHE A 6 -3.76 1.93 0.61
C PHE A 6 -3.95 1.69 2.10
N ALA A 7 -4.65 2.60 2.77
CA ALA A 7 -4.93 2.46 4.19
C ALA A 7 -5.53 1.08 4.53
N TYR A 8 -5.11 0.56 5.69
CA TYR A 8 -5.52 -0.73 6.26
C TYR A 8 -5.09 -1.96 5.47
N VAL A 9 -4.13 -1.78 4.54
CA VAL A 9 -3.49 -2.83 3.76
C VAL A 9 -1.98 -2.73 3.94
N GLU A 10 -1.34 -3.86 4.22
CA GLU A 10 0.12 -3.95 4.26
C GLU A 10 0.71 -3.93 2.83
N GLY A 11 1.66 -3.03 2.57
CA GLY A 11 2.23 -2.84 1.24
C GLY A 11 2.97 -4.06 0.69
N GLU A 12 3.69 -4.81 1.53
CA GLU A 12 4.36 -6.06 1.11
C GLU A 12 3.36 -7.12 0.67
N SER A 13 2.30 -7.33 1.44
CA SER A 13 1.21 -8.25 1.10
C SER A 13 0.54 -7.88 -0.23
N LEU A 14 0.36 -6.58 -0.51
CA LEU A 14 -0.17 -6.11 -1.79
C LEU A 14 0.83 -6.29 -2.94
N LEU A 15 2.12 -6.05 -2.72
CA LEU A 15 3.17 -6.27 -3.71
C LEU A 15 3.29 -7.75 -4.09
N MET A 16 3.22 -8.66 -3.10
CA MET A 16 3.20 -10.11 -3.33
C MET A 16 1.94 -10.55 -4.11
N ALA A 17 0.80 -9.91 -3.86
CA ALA A 17 -0.44 -10.18 -4.58
C ALA A 17 -0.38 -9.73 -6.04
N LEU A 18 0.37 -8.66 -6.35
CA LEU A 18 0.56 -8.07 -7.68
C LEU A 18 1.86 -8.53 -8.36
N LYS A 19 2.36 -9.73 -8.05
CA LYS A 19 3.67 -10.25 -8.49
C LYS A 19 3.89 -10.31 -10.01
N ASP A 20 2.81 -10.29 -10.78
CA ASP A 20 2.82 -10.28 -12.25
C ASP A 20 2.93 -8.88 -12.85
N ILE A 21 2.94 -7.83 -12.01
CA ILE A 21 3.05 -6.42 -12.41
C ILE A 21 4.32 -5.84 -11.77
N ALA A 22 5.17 -5.21 -12.57
CA ALA A 22 6.42 -4.62 -12.08
C ALA A 22 6.16 -3.34 -11.27
N LEU A 23 6.06 -3.49 -9.95
CA LEU A 23 5.80 -2.42 -8.98
C LEU A 23 6.92 -2.33 -7.93
N SER A 24 6.91 -1.26 -7.13
CA SER A 24 7.82 -1.13 -5.99
C SER A 24 7.10 -0.54 -4.78
N SER A 25 7.36 -1.05 -3.58
CA SER A 25 7.02 -0.41 -2.30
C SER A 25 8.24 0.36 -1.75
N GLY A 26 8.00 1.40 -0.95
CA GLY A 26 9.07 2.11 -0.22
C GLY A 26 9.96 3.06 -1.05
N SER A 27 11.05 3.53 -0.42
CA SER A 27 11.93 4.60 -0.95
C SER A 27 13.01 4.15 -1.93
N ALA A 28 13.34 2.87 -2.03
CA ALA A 28 14.37 2.40 -2.96
C ALA A 28 14.27 0.90 -3.18
N CYS A 29 14.55 0.48 -4.41
CA CYS A 29 14.83 -0.91 -4.74
C CYS A 29 15.87 -1.48 -3.76
N THR A 30 15.51 -2.54 -3.04
CA THR A 30 16.39 -3.40 -2.23
C THR A 30 17.20 -2.72 -1.11
N SER A 31 16.65 -2.74 0.10
CA SER A 31 17.40 -3.17 1.29
C SER A 31 16.44 -4.01 2.14
N ALA A 32 16.92 -5.07 2.78
CA ALA A 32 16.12 -6.01 3.56
C ALA A 32 15.54 -5.41 4.87
N SER A 33 15.34 -4.09 4.92
CA SER A 33 14.86 -3.37 6.08
C SER A 33 13.41 -2.97 5.81
N LEU A 34 12.52 -3.34 6.73
CA LEU A 34 11.09 -3.04 6.71
C LEU A 34 10.79 -1.54 6.88
N GLU A 35 11.77 -0.66 6.69
CA GLU A 35 11.68 0.74 7.06
C GLU A 35 10.80 1.53 6.07
N PRO A 36 9.89 2.38 6.58
CA PRO A 36 9.02 3.19 5.73
C PRO A 36 9.83 4.20 4.92
N SER A 37 9.29 4.59 3.76
CA SER A 37 9.94 5.53 2.86
C SER A 37 10.31 6.85 3.57
N TYR A 38 11.60 7.18 3.64
CA TYR A 38 12.07 8.44 4.23
C TYR A 38 11.51 9.67 3.51
N VAL A 39 11.20 9.54 2.21
CA VAL A 39 10.54 10.61 1.43
C VAL A 39 9.11 10.82 1.89
N LEU A 40 8.36 9.72 2.12
CA LEU A 40 6.98 9.81 2.59
C LEU A 40 6.90 10.36 4.02
N ARG A 41 7.86 9.98 4.88
CA ARG A 41 8.02 10.59 6.20
C ARG A 41 8.32 12.08 6.12
N ALA A 42 9.21 12.50 5.21
CA ALA A 42 9.59 13.90 5.06
C ALA A 42 8.44 14.80 4.56
N ILE A 43 7.49 14.25 3.80
CA ILE A 43 6.28 14.98 3.36
C ILE A 43 5.13 14.91 4.37
N GLY A 44 5.34 14.29 5.53
CA GLY A 44 4.37 14.23 6.62
C GLY A 44 3.31 13.12 6.50
N THR A 45 3.59 12.07 5.72
CA THR A 45 2.70 10.90 5.67
C THR A 45 2.80 10.11 6.99
N ASP A 46 1.64 9.74 7.56
CA ASP A 46 1.55 8.85 8.72
C ASP A 46 2.34 7.54 8.46
N GLU A 47 3.00 7.00 9.48
CA GLU A 47 3.91 5.85 9.34
C GLU A 47 3.20 4.62 8.72
N ASP A 48 2.01 4.29 9.24
CA ASP A 48 1.17 3.21 8.71
C ASP A 48 0.84 3.39 7.21
N LEU A 49 0.58 4.64 6.80
CA LEU A 49 0.30 4.94 5.41
C LEU A 49 1.55 4.79 4.55
N ALA A 50 2.72 5.15 5.05
CA ALA A 50 3.99 4.99 4.34
C ALA A 50 4.36 3.52 4.10
N HIS A 51 3.98 2.61 5.00
CA HIS A 51 4.13 1.15 4.79
C HIS A 51 3.12 0.57 3.80
N SER A 52 1.99 1.25 3.59
CA SER A 52 0.95 0.85 2.65
C SER A 52 1.13 1.43 1.23
N SER A 53 2.26 2.08 0.96
CA SER A 53 2.51 2.81 -0.28
C SER A 53 3.08 1.94 -1.39
N ILE A 54 2.49 2.04 -2.58
CA ILE A 54 2.94 1.40 -3.82
C ILE A 54 3.21 2.47 -4.87
N ARG A 55 4.35 2.35 -5.55
CA ARG A 55 4.75 3.21 -6.66
C ARG A 55 4.49 2.52 -8.00
N PHE A 56 3.67 3.17 -8.82
CA PHE A 56 3.31 2.75 -10.17
C PHE A 56 4.16 3.52 -11.20
N GLY A 57 4.86 2.77 -12.05
CA GLY A 57 5.57 3.29 -13.20
C GLY A 57 4.68 3.20 -14.45
N ILE A 58 4.34 4.33 -15.04
CA ILE A 58 3.64 4.41 -16.33
C ILE A 58 4.59 5.12 -17.29
N GLY A 59 4.85 4.50 -18.43
CA GLY A 59 5.85 4.96 -19.40
C GLY A 59 5.30 5.05 -20.82
N ARG A 60 6.18 5.43 -21.75
CA ARG A 60 5.85 5.56 -23.19
C ARG A 60 5.29 4.27 -23.81
N PHE A 61 5.66 3.12 -23.26
CA PHE A 61 5.30 1.81 -23.79
C PHE A 61 4.16 1.14 -23.01
N THR A 62 3.61 1.82 -22.00
CA THR A 62 2.47 1.29 -21.24
C THR A 62 1.20 1.48 -22.06
N THR A 63 0.39 0.41 -22.20
CA THR A 63 -0.89 0.48 -22.92
C THR A 63 -2.07 0.68 -21.98
N GLU A 64 -3.22 1.07 -22.52
CA GLU A 64 -4.46 1.24 -21.74
C GLU A 64 -4.92 -0.10 -21.16
N GLU A 65 -4.76 -1.20 -21.90
CA GLU A 65 -5.11 -2.54 -21.46
C GLU A 65 -4.26 -3.01 -20.27
N GLU A 66 -2.96 -2.66 -20.24
CA GLU A 66 -2.09 -2.94 -19.09
C GLU A 66 -2.51 -2.15 -17.85
N ILE A 67 -2.98 -0.91 -18.05
CA ILE A 67 -3.52 -0.07 -16.98
C ILE A 67 -4.80 -0.69 -16.43
N ASP A 68 -5.77 -1.04 -17.28
CA ASP A 68 -7.04 -1.64 -16.87
C ASP A 68 -6.83 -2.97 -16.15
N TYR A 69 -5.92 -3.80 -16.67
CA TYR A 69 -5.51 -5.04 -16.02
C TYR A 69 -4.96 -4.80 -14.61
N THR A 70 -4.04 -3.84 -14.49
CA THR A 70 -3.40 -3.46 -13.21
C THR A 70 -4.42 -2.93 -12.22
N VAL A 71 -5.35 -2.08 -12.67
CA VAL A 71 -6.43 -1.53 -11.84
C VAL A 71 -7.35 -2.65 -11.34
N GLY A 72 -7.80 -3.55 -12.22
CA GLY A 72 -8.66 -4.67 -11.84
C GLY A 72 -8.02 -5.56 -10.77
N LYS A 73 -6.74 -5.92 -10.97
CA LYS A 73 -5.96 -6.69 -9.99
C LYS A 73 -5.80 -5.94 -8.68
N CYS A 74 -5.36 -4.69 -8.73
CA CYS A 74 -5.14 -3.87 -7.54
C CYS A 74 -6.40 -3.75 -6.68
N VAL A 75 -7.55 -3.42 -7.30
CA VAL A 75 -8.83 -3.32 -6.60
C VAL A 75 -9.25 -4.65 -5.97
N SER A 76 -9.13 -5.76 -6.70
CA SER A 76 -9.49 -7.08 -6.17
C SER A 76 -8.64 -7.48 -4.96
N HIS A 77 -7.32 -7.22 -5.02
CA HIS A 77 -6.40 -7.61 -3.96
C HIS A 77 -6.49 -6.70 -2.74
N VAL A 78 -6.69 -5.38 -2.93
CA VAL A 78 -6.93 -4.43 -1.84
C VAL A 78 -8.20 -4.82 -1.07
N LYS A 79 -9.30 -5.16 -1.76
CA LYS A 79 -10.53 -5.62 -1.11
C LYS A 79 -10.28 -6.88 -0.28
N ARG A 80 -9.69 -7.91 -0.89
CA ARG A 80 -9.38 -9.17 -0.21
C ARG A 80 -8.49 -8.98 1.01
N LEU A 81 -7.48 -8.11 0.94
CA LEU A 81 -6.59 -7.85 2.07
C LEU A 81 -7.30 -7.08 3.19
N ARG A 82 -8.22 -6.18 2.84
CA ARG A 82 -9.09 -5.49 3.81
C ARG A 82 -10.06 -6.42 4.50
N ASP A 83 -10.62 -7.41 3.80
CA ASP A 83 -11.51 -8.42 4.40
C ASP A 83 -10.81 -9.27 5.47
N MET A 84 -9.47 -9.32 5.47
CA MET A 84 -8.66 -10.03 6.47
C MET A 84 -8.03 -9.07 7.50
N SER A 85 -8.24 -7.77 7.36
CA SER A 85 -7.59 -6.74 8.18
C SER A 85 -8.48 -6.38 9.37
N PRO A 86 -8.06 -6.68 10.62
CA PRO A 86 -8.84 -6.31 11.80
C PRO A 86 -8.96 -4.79 11.95
N LEU A 87 -7.97 -4.03 11.47
CA LEU A 87 -8.04 -2.57 11.43
C LEU A 87 -9.17 -2.09 10.50
N TRP A 88 -9.36 -2.74 9.36
CA TRP A 88 -10.44 -2.38 8.45
C TRP A 88 -11.82 -2.66 9.05
N GLU A 89 -11.98 -3.79 9.74
CA GLU A 89 -13.20 -4.14 10.46
C GLU A 89 -13.56 -3.05 11.49
N MET A 90 -12.60 -2.62 12.32
CA MET A 90 -12.80 -1.55 13.31
C MET A 90 -13.24 -0.23 12.67
N VAL A 91 -12.68 0.13 11.50
CA VAL A 91 -13.14 1.32 10.76
C VAL A 91 -14.57 1.17 10.26
N GLN A 92 -14.95 -0.02 9.75
CA GLN A 92 -16.33 -0.27 9.31
C GLN A 92 -17.33 -0.17 10.47
N GLU A 93 -16.91 -0.54 11.68
CA GLU A 93 -17.70 -0.39 12.91
C GLU A 93 -17.73 1.06 13.45
N GLY A 94 -17.01 1.99 12.82
CA GLY A 94 -16.97 3.39 13.20
C GLY A 94 -16.00 3.71 14.34
N VAL A 95 -15.07 2.82 14.66
CA VAL A 95 -14.04 3.04 15.68
C VAL A 95 -12.97 3.98 15.15
N ASP A 96 -12.67 5.04 15.90
CA ASP A 96 -11.53 5.91 15.60
C ASP A 96 -10.22 5.22 16.03
N ILE A 97 -9.50 4.67 15.05
CA ILE A 97 -8.22 3.98 15.27
C ILE A 97 -7.17 4.90 15.90
N LYS A 98 -7.23 6.21 15.64
CA LYS A 98 -6.27 7.17 16.22
C LYS A 98 -6.48 7.36 17.73
N SER A 99 -7.66 6.98 18.24
CA SER A 99 -7.98 7.03 19.67
C SER A 99 -7.52 5.79 20.44
N ILE A 100 -7.10 4.73 19.75
CA ILE A 100 -6.66 3.47 20.36
C ILE A 100 -5.21 3.63 20.85
N LYS A 101 -4.97 3.32 22.13
CA LYS A 101 -3.61 3.24 22.68
C LYS A 101 -2.99 1.90 22.29
N TRP A 102 -2.17 1.92 21.26
CA TRP A 102 -1.35 0.79 20.85
C TRP A 102 -0.18 0.59 21.83
N THR A 103 0.02 -0.63 22.32
CA THR A 103 1.26 -1.01 23.00
C THR A 103 2.36 -1.13 21.95
N GLN A 104 3.33 -0.21 21.94
CA GLN A 104 4.54 -0.35 21.14
C GLN A 104 5.37 -1.51 21.67
N HIS A 105 5.74 -2.43 20.78
CA HIS A 105 6.84 -3.39 20.98
C HIS A 105 8.07 -2.90 20.23
#